data_AF-A0A973PW65-F1
#
_entry.id   AF-A0A973PW65-F1
#
_cell.length_a   1.000
_cell.length_b   1.000
_cell.length_c   1.000
_cell.angle_alpha   90.00
_cell.angle_beta   90.00
_cell.angle_gamma   90.00
#
_symmetry.space_group_name_H-M   'P 1'
#
loop_
_entity.id
_entity.type
_entity.pdbx_description
1 polymer ?
#
loop_
_entity_poly.entity_id
_entity_poly.type
_entity_poly.pdbx_seq_one_letter_code
_entity_poly.pdbx_strand_id
1 'polypeptide(L)'
;MFSRAPDEPIKGLDVAASLNHTPPDAAAQAEEWQQAEERQQAEEREQALAQITRGMFDLTDGLKPAFDAGDGMRADLIRRGWSEQAAEVIALTWLQRTVANMTPLIGSPQ
;
A
#
# COMPACT_ATOMS: atom_id res chain seq x y z
N MET A 1 2.29 87.57 -15.15
CA MET A 1 2.41 87.56 -13.67
C MET A 1 1.59 86.36 -13.19
N PHE A 2 2.10 85.28 -12.62
CA PHE A 2 3.38 84.95 -11.99
C PHE A 2 3.81 83.52 -12.36
N SER A 3 5.13 83.30 -12.31
CA SER A 3 5.86 82.05 -12.51
C SER A 3 6.06 81.32 -11.18
N ARG A 4 6.10 79.97 -11.19
CA ARG A 4 7.14 79.07 -10.60
C ARG A 4 6.59 77.66 -10.33
N ALA A 5 7.17 76.63 -10.97
CA ALA A 5 7.15 75.23 -10.51
C ALA A 5 8.33 74.99 -9.53
N PRO A 6 8.34 73.97 -8.65
CA PRO A 6 8.67 72.59 -9.10
C PRO A 6 8.09 71.42 -8.28
N ASP A 7 8.22 70.22 -8.86
CA ASP A 7 8.31 68.87 -8.25
C ASP A 7 8.17 68.72 -6.73
N GLU A 8 7.18 67.92 -6.30
CA GLU A 8 7.34 67.06 -5.12
C GLU A 8 6.98 65.61 -5.47
N PRO A 9 7.92 64.66 -5.37
CA PRO A 9 7.58 63.24 -5.39
C PRO A 9 6.85 62.90 -4.08
N ILE A 10 5.69 62.24 -4.18
CA ILE A 10 4.99 61.67 -3.04
C ILE A 10 5.96 60.70 -2.35
N LYS A 11 6.48 61.13 -1.19
CA LYS A 11 7.33 60.34 -0.31
C LYS A 11 6.50 59.21 0.29
N GLY A 12 7.02 57.99 0.16
CA GLY A 12 6.83 56.94 1.14
C GLY A 12 5.48 56.24 1.10
N LEU A 13 5.18 55.55 0.00
CA LEU A 13 4.48 54.27 0.14
C LEU A 13 5.56 53.23 0.41
N ASP A 14 5.87 53.02 1.68
CA ASP A 14 6.79 51.99 2.14
C ASP A 14 6.10 50.62 1.99
N VAL A 15 5.99 50.16 0.74
CA VAL A 15 5.46 48.83 0.39
C VAL A 15 6.41 47.72 0.86
N ALA A 16 7.64 48.08 1.29
CA ALA A 16 8.63 47.13 1.78
C ALA A 16 8.40 46.69 3.24
N ALA A 17 7.57 47.39 4.03
CA ALA A 17 7.35 47.06 5.44
C ALA A 17 6.21 46.04 5.69
N SER A 18 5.45 45.63 4.68
CA SER A 18 4.30 44.73 4.83
C SER A 18 4.58 43.25 4.52
N LEU A 19 5.85 42.81 4.51
CA LEU A 19 6.22 41.46 4.08
C LEU A 19 7.04 40.64 5.10
N ASN A 20 6.98 40.98 6.40
CA ASN A 20 7.66 40.17 7.43
C ASN A 20 6.81 39.96 8.69
N HIS A 21 5.51 39.69 8.51
CA HIS A 21 4.70 39.14 9.58
C HIS A 21 4.58 37.63 9.39
N THR A 22 5.64 36.89 9.73
CA THR A 22 5.49 35.47 10.07
C THR A 22 4.69 35.46 11.37
N PRO A 23 3.44 34.94 11.40
CA PRO A 23 2.69 34.90 12.64
C PRO A 23 3.47 34.05 13.66
N PRO A 24 3.50 34.45 14.95
CA PRO A 24 4.25 33.72 15.99
C PRO A 24 3.81 32.25 16.12
N ASP A 25 2.63 31.90 15.60
CA ASP A 25 2.08 30.54 15.59
C ASP A 25 2.42 29.74 14.32
N ALA A 26 3.14 30.29 13.35
CA ALA A 26 3.46 29.56 12.10
C ALA A 26 4.35 28.34 12.33
N ALA A 27 5.28 28.43 13.28
CA ALA A 27 6.16 27.32 13.65
C ALA A 27 5.39 26.22 14.40
N ALA A 28 4.55 26.61 15.37
CA ALA A 28 3.68 25.69 16.10
C ALA A 28 2.67 24.99 15.18
N GLN A 29 2.11 25.71 14.22
CA GLN A 29 1.25 25.13 13.18
C GLN A 29 2.06 24.13 12.33
N ALA A 30 3.23 24.52 11.81
CA ALA A 30 4.04 23.63 10.97
C ALA A 30 4.43 22.32 11.68
N GLU A 31 4.73 22.36 12.97
CA GLU A 31 4.98 21.17 13.78
C GLU A 31 3.72 20.30 13.94
N GLU A 32 2.54 20.91 14.10
CA GLU A 32 1.25 20.19 14.18
C GLU A 32 0.90 19.52 12.84
N TRP A 33 1.09 20.20 11.72
CA TRP A 33 0.91 19.64 10.38
C TRP A 33 1.87 18.48 10.13
N GLN A 34 3.15 18.61 10.51
CA GLN A 34 4.13 17.53 10.39
C GLN A 34 3.73 16.30 11.22
N GLN A 35 3.32 16.50 12.47
CA GLN A 35 2.85 15.39 13.32
C GLN A 35 1.58 14.75 12.78
N ALA A 36 0.67 15.51 12.17
CA ALA A 36 -0.53 14.98 11.54
C ALA A 36 -0.19 14.12 10.31
N GLU A 37 0.76 14.56 9.47
CA GLU A 37 1.26 13.78 8.34
C GLU A 37 1.95 12.48 8.79
N GLU A 38 2.75 12.54 9.85
CA GLU A 38 3.40 11.35 10.42
C GLU A 38 2.38 10.34 10.96
N ARG A 39 1.33 10.81 11.65
CA ARG A 39 0.22 9.97 12.11
C ARG A 39 -0.52 9.35 10.95
N GLN A 40 -0.84 10.14 9.92
CA GLN A 40 -1.50 9.64 8.72
C GLN A 40 -0.66 8.56 8.03
N GLN A 41 0.65 8.79 7.87
CA GLN A 41 1.54 7.77 7.29
C GLN A 41 1.63 6.50 8.15
N ALA A 42 1.60 6.63 9.48
CA ALA A 42 1.57 5.46 10.37
C ALA A 42 0.28 4.65 10.21
N GLU A 43 -0.87 5.33 10.14
CA GLU A 43 -2.17 4.71 9.90
C GLU A 43 -2.23 4.01 8.53
N GLU A 44 -1.71 4.65 7.47
CA GLU A 44 -1.62 4.04 6.13
C GLU A 44 -0.76 2.78 6.13
N ARG A 45 0.38 2.79 6.84
CA ARG A 45 1.24 1.61 6.99
C ARG A 45 0.53 0.50 7.77
N GLU A 46 -0.15 0.83 8.86
CA GLU A 46 -0.90 -0.14 9.65
C GLU A 46 -2.03 -0.78 8.82
N GLN A 47 -2.76 0.02 8.05
CA GLN A 47 -3.79 -0.47 7.15
C GLN A 47 -3.21 -1.38 6.06
N ALA A 48 -2.07 -1.01 5.46
CA ALA A 48 -1.40 -1.83 4.46
C ALA A 48 -0.96 -3.19 5.06
N LEU A 49 -0.38 -3.19 6.25
CA LEU A 49 0.00 -4.41 6.96
C LEU A 49 -1.23 -5.28 7.25
N ALA A 50 -2.32 -4.69 7.75
CA ALA A 50 -3.56 -5.40 8.03
C ALA A 50 -4.15 -6.05 6.76
N GLN A 51 -4.11 -5.35 5.62
CA GLN A 51 -4.56 -5.88 4.34
C GLN A 51 -3.69 -7.06 3.86
N ILE A 52 -2.36 -6.94 3.98
CA ILE A 52 -1.43 -8.03 3.63
C ILE A 52 -1.69 -9.24 4.52
N THR A 53 -1.81 -9.04 5.84
CA THR A 53 -2.09 -10.12 6.79
C THR A 53 -3.40 -10.81 6.47
N ARG A 54 -4.48 -10.06 6.23
CA ARG A 54 -5.76 -10.65 5.80
C ARG A 54 -5.61 -11.43 4.50
N GLY A 55 -4.96 -10.87 3.48
CA GLY A 55 -4.74 -11.55 2.20
C GLY A 55 -3.97 -12.87 2.35
N MET A 56 -3.03 -12.97 3.29
CA MET A 56 -2.31 -14.21 3.58
C MET A 56 -3.19 -15.27 4.25
N PHE A 57 -4.09 -14.87 5.15
CA PHE A 57 -5.09 -15.77 5.71
C PHE A 57 -6.04 -16.28 4.64
N ASP A 58 -6.57 -15.38 3.80
CA ASP A 58 -7.47 -15.74 2.70
C ASP A 58 -6.82 -16.71 1.71
N LEU A 59 -5.53 -16.51 1.40
CA LEU A 59 -4.75 -17.42 0.55
C LEU A 59 -4.59 -18.80 1.22
N THR A 60 -4.30 -18.83 2.52
CA THR A 60 -4.13 -20.08 3.27
C THR A 60 -5.44 -20.86 3.30
N ASP A 61 -6.55 -20.20 3.64
CA ASP A 61 -7.88 -20.80 3.69
C ASP A 61 -8.35 -21.24 2.31
N GLY A 62 -8.05 -20.45 1.27
CA GLY A 62 -8.37 -20.79 -0.12
C GLY A 62 -7.59 -21.99 -0.67
N LEU A 63 -6.34 -22.19 -0.23
CA LEU A 63 -5.50 -23.31 -0.67
C LEU A 63 -5.76 -24.61 0.11
N LYS A 64 -6.26 -24.51 1.35
CA LYS A 64 -6.50 -25.68 2.22
C LYS A 64 -7.28 -26.81 1.53
N PRO A 65 -8.40 -26.57 0.81
CA PRO A 65 -9.13 -27.64 0.14
C PRO A 65 -8.31 -28.39 -0.91
N ALA A 66 -7.38 -27.71 -1.60
CA ALA A 66 -6.51 -28.34 -2.58
C ALA A 66 -5.51 -29.30 -1.91
N PHE A 67 -4.91 -28.88 -0.78
CA PHE A 67 -4.03 -29.75 0.00
C PHE A 67 -4.78 -30.96 0.57
N ASP A 68 -5.95 -30.74 1.19
CA ASP A 68 -6.76 -31.83 1.76
C ASP A 68 -7.15 -32.87 0.68
N ALA A 69 -7.49 -32.42 -0.53
CA ALA A 69 -7.79 -33.29 -1.66
C ALA A 69 -6.55 -34.03 -2.20
N GLY A 70 -5.38 -33.38 -2.24
CA GLY A 70 -4.12 -34.00 -2.64
C GLY A 70 -3.71 -35.12 -1.69
N ASP A 71 -3.82 -34.88 -0.38
CA ASP A 71 -3.56 -35.89 0.65
C ASP A 71 -4.56 -37.05 0.58
N GLY A 72 -5.84 -36.75 0.36
CA GLY A 72 -6.86 -37.77 0.12
C GLY A 72 -6.57 -38.64 -1.10
N MET A 73 -6.07 -38.04 -2.19
CA MET A 73 -5.66 -38.77 -3.39
C MET A 73 -4.47 -39.69 -3.11
N ARG A 74 -3.43 -39.20 -2.43
CA ARG A 74 -2.26 -40.03 -2.05
C ARG A 74 -2.71 -41.21 -1.18
N ALA A 75 -3.53 -40.97 -0.18
CA ALA A 75 -4.04 -42.02 0.71
C ALA A 75 -4.88 -43.07 -0.04
N ASP A 76 -5.74 -42.64 -0.97
CA ASP A 76 -6.55 -43.55 -1.78
C ASP A 76 -5.71 -44.40 -2.73
N LEU A 77 -4.65 -43.83 -3.33
CA LEU A 77 -3.72 -44.57 -4.19
C LEU A 77 -2.95 -45.64 -3.39
N ILE A 78 -2.44 -45.30 -2.21
CA ILE A 78 -1.77 -46.26 -1.32
C ILE A 78 -2.73 -47.40 -0.95
N ARG A 79 -3.99 -47.07 -0.60
CA ARG A 79 -5.02 -48.06 -0.28
C ARG A 79 -5.33 -49.01 -1.45
N ARG A 80 -5.14 -48.56 -2.69
CA ARG A 80 -5.28 -49.35 -3.92
C ARG A 80 -4.03 -50.17 -4.26
N GLY A 81 -3.00 -50.16 -3.42
CA GLY A 81 -1.78 -50.94 -3.59
C GLY A 81 -0.67 -50.24 -4.37
N TRP A 82 -0.78 -48.93 -4.62
CA TRP A 82 0.34 -48.16 -5.18
C TRP A 82 1.44 -48.01 -4.14
N SER A 83 2.70 -47.93 -4.59
CA SER A 83 3.80 -47.55 -3.70
C SER A 83 3.63 -46.11 -3.23
N GLU A 84 4.14 -45.81 -2.04
CA GLU A 84 4.04 -44.48 -1.44
C GLU A 84 4.63 -43.38 -2.34
N GLN A 85 5.81 -43.63 -2.92
CA GLN A 85 6.45 -42.68 -3.85
C GLN A 85 5.63 -42.45 -5.12
N ALA A 86 5.02 -43.50 -5.71
CA ALA A 86 4.21 -43.33 -6.91
C ALA A 86 2.92 -42.54 -6.61
N ALA A 87 2.28 -42.83 -5.48
CA ALA A 87 1.11 -42.10 -5.02
C ALA A 87 1.40 -40.61 -4.76
N GLU A 88 2.54 -40.32 -4.14
CA GLU A 88 3.00 -38.95 -3.86
C GLU A 88 3.25 -38.16 -5.15
N VAL A 89 3.97 -38.73 -6.13
CA VAL A 89 4.24 -38.06 -7.41
C VAL A 89 2.95 -37.69 -8.15
N ILE A 90 1.96 -38.60 -8.16
CA ILE A 90 0.67 -38.35 -8.80
C ILE A 90 -0.09 -37.24 -8.08
N ALA A 91 -0.21 -37.33 -6.75
CA ALA A 91 -0.89 -36.33 -5.94
C ALA A 91 -0.25 -34.94 -6.07
N LEU A 92 1.09 -34.88 -6.04
CA LEU A 92 1.84 -33.63 -6.18
C LEU A 92 1.65 -33.01 -7.58
N THR A 93 1.68 -33.84 -8.63
CA THR A 93 1.45 -33.37 -10.01
C THR A 93 0.05 -32.78 -10.16
N TRP A 94 -0.96 -33.43 -9.57
CA TRP A 94 -2.33 -32.91 -9.55
C TRP A 94 -2.42 -31.61 -8.74
N LEU A 95 -1.79 -31.54 -7.57
CA LEU A 95 -1.81 -30.38 -6.69
C LEU A 95 -1.19 -29.15 -7.37
N GLN A 96 -0.02 -29.31 -8.02
CA GLN A 96 0.64 -28.23 -8.77
C GLN A 96 -0.26 -27.63 -9.84
N ARG A 97 -0.96 -28.47 -10.62
CA ARG A 97 -1.91 -28.00 -11.64
C ARG A 97 -3.11 -27.29 -11.03
N THR A 98 -3.61 -27.80 -9.90
CA THR A 98 -4.76 -27.22 -9.19
C THR A 98 -4.42 -25.83 -8.65
N VAL A 99 -3.27 -25.69 -7.97
CA VAL A 99 -2.80 -24.40 -7.45
C VAL A 99 -2.52 -23.39 -8.56
N ALA A 100 -1.92 -23.84 -9.67
CA ALA A 100 -1.67 -22.99 -10.84
C ALA A 100 -2.98 -22.43 -11.44
N ASN A 101 -4.06 -23.20 -11.42
CA ASN A 101 -5.37 -22.76 -11.91
C ASN A 101 -6.14 -21.89 -10.89
N MET A 102 -5.84 -22.03 -9.60
CA MET A 102 -6.46 -21.22 -8.54
C MET A 102 -5.88 -19.81 -8.45
N THR A 103 -4.63 -19.64 -8.86
CA THR A 103 -4.00 -18.31 -8.92
C THR A 103 -4.37 -17.68 -10.25
N PRO A 104 -5.30 -16.70 -10.31
CA PRO A 104 -5.44 -15.91 -11.51
C PRO A 104 -4.07 -15.27 -11.80
N LEU A 105 -3.53 -15.52 -12.99
CA LEU A 105 -2.27 -14.92 -13.45
C LEU A 105 -2.31 -13.42 -13.18
N ILE A 106 -1.55 -12.99 -12.18
CA ILE A 106 -1.27 -11.57 -11.93
C ILE A 106 -0.48 -11.11 -13.15
N GLY A 107 -1.19 -10.58 -14.15
CA GLY A 107 -0.62 -10.06 -15.40
C GLY A 107 -0.67 -11.04 -16.57
N SER A 108 -1.81 -11.12 -17.27
CA SER A 108 -1.77 -11.22 -18.72
C SER A 108 -2.29 -9.88 -19.26
N PRO A 109 -1.42 -8.99 -19.76
CA PRO A 109 -1.90 -7.85 -20.54
C PRO A 109 -2.61 -8.42 -21.79
N GLN A 110 -3.87 -8.05 -21.96
CA GLN A 110 -4.64 -8.26 -23.18
C GLN A 110 -4.12 -7.32 -24.27
#